data_AF-J9PVL4-F1
#
_entry.id   AF-J9PVL4-F1
#
_cell.length_a   1.000
_cell.length_b   1.000
_cell.length_c   1.000
_cell.angle_alpha   90.00
_cell.angle_beta   90.00
_cell.angle_gamma   90.00
#
_symmetry.space_group_name_H-M   'P 1'
#
loop_
_entity.id
_entity.type
_entity.pdbx_description
1 polymer ?
#
loop_
_entity_poly.entity_id
_entity_poly.type
_entity_poly.pdbx_seq_one_letter_code
_entity_poly.pdbx_strand_id
1 'polypeptide(L)'
;MSLSTAITTWGNTHFALGNNGRSRFSSHGFLLPNLKIKFYTNNPSPLSISALLTTKQQTDESKNKKKQAMEFNEYVLEKANSVNKALESSVLIKDPVKIHESMRYSLLAGGKRIRPMLCIASCELVGGDESTAMPAACAVEMIHTMSLIHDDLPCMDNDDLRRGKPTNHKIYGEDVAVLAGDALLALAFEHIATQTKGVPSHRIVRVIGELAKCIGAERLVAGQVVDIISEGISDVDLKHLEFIHLHKTAALLEGSVVLGAILGGADAEEVEKLRKFARCIGLLFQVVDDILDVTKSSQQLGKTAGKDLVADKVTYPKLIGIDKSRDFAEELNKEAQAQLAGFDQEKAAPLIALANYIAYREN
;
A
#
# COMPACT_ATOMS: atom_id res chain seq x y z
N MET A 1 -8.74 -57.08 -2.05
CA MET A 1 -9.51 -56.91 -0.79
C MET A 1 -8.54 -56.30 0.23
N SER A 2 -8.53 -54.97 0.31
CA SER A 2 -9.18 -54.16 1.35
C SER A 2 -8.29 -54.00 2.59
N LEU A 3 -7.58 -52.86 2.61
CA LEU A 3 -6.92 -52.28 3.78
C LEU A 3 -7.98 -51.57 4.62
N SER A 4 -8.05 -51.91 5.91
CA SER A 4 -8.92 -51.28 6.91
C SER A 4 -8.06 -50.74 8.05
N THR A 5 -8.05 -49.41 8.13
CA THR A 5 -8.12 -48.56 9.33
C THR A 5 -7.30 -48.91 10.58
N ALA A 6 -6.42 -47.98 10.95
CA ALA A 6 -6.08 -47.71 12.34
C ALA A 6 -6.12 -46.19 12.59
N ILE A 7 -7.12 -45.77 13.34
CA ILE A 7 -7.27 -44.47 13.99
C ILE A 7 -6.34 -44.47 15.21
N THR A 8 -5.62 -43.38 15.48
CA THR A 8 -5.09 -43.13 16.83
C THR A 8 -5.11 -41.65 17.18
N THR A 9 -5.77 -41.42 18.31
CA THR A 9 -6.02 -40.21 19.08
C THR A 9 -4.75 -39.54 19.59
N TRP A 10 -4.72 -38.21 19.60
CA TRP A 10 -3.83 -37.42 20.47
C TRP A 10 -4.67 -36.64 21.48
N GLY A 11 -4.31 -36.83 22.74
CA GLY A 11 -5.11 -36.48 23.91
C GLY A 11 -4.95 -35.03 24.36
N ASN A 12 -6.02 -34.58 25.02
CA ASN A 12 -6.09 -33.36 25.82
C ASN A 12 -5.17 -33.47 27.04
N THR A 13 -4.37 -32.44 27.27
CA THR A 13 -3.83 -32.12 28.59
C THR A 13 -4.20 -30.70 28.96
N HIS A 14 -5.08 -30.57 29.95
CA HIS A 14 -5.33 -29.33 30.68
C HIS A 14 -4.12 -29.01 31.57
N PHE A 15 -3.64 -27.76 31.51
CA PHE A 15 -2.89 -27.15 32.59
C PHE A 15 -3.58 -25.84 32.96
N ALA A 16 -3.98 -25.74 34.23
CA ALA A 16 -4.42 -24.51 34.87
C ALA A 16 -3.27 -23.98 35.73
N LEU A 17 -3.06 -22.65 35.67
CA LEU A 17 -2.68 -21.71 36.74
C LEU A 17 -1.73 -20.62 36.21
N GLY A 18 -2.03 -19.37 36.54
CA GLY A 18 -1.03 -18.31 36.57
C GLY A 18 -1.48 -16.95 36.05
N ASN A 19 -2.42 -16.31 36.74
CA ASN A 19 -2.69 -14.89 36.58
C ASN A 19 -1.54 -14.08 37.20
N ASN A 20 -0.68 -13.46 36.37
CA ASN A 20 0.02 -12.19 36.65
C ASN A 20 1.04 -11.88 35.53
N GLY A 21 0.74 -10.87 34.73
CA GLY A 21 1.68 -10.36 33.74
C GLY A 21 1.06 -9.27 32.87
N ARG A 22 0.86 -8.06 33.43
CA ARG A 22 0.70 -6.86 32.61
C ARG A 22 2.00 -6.64 31.84
N SER A 23 2.09 -7.11 30.61
CA SER A 23 3.13 -6.69 29.69
C SER A 23 2.80 -5.26 29.24
N ARG A 24 3.56 -4.29 29.76
CA ARG A 24 3.63 -2.95 29.18
C ARG A 24 4.34 -3.09 27.83
N PHE A 25 3.61 -2.99 26.75
CA PHE A 25 4.20 -2.65 25.45
C PHE A 25 4.80 -1.24 25.57
N SER A 26 6.13 -1.14 25.66
CA SER A 26 6.83 0.13 25.46
C SER A 26 7.07 0.34 23.97
N SER A 27 6.01 0.69 23.23
CA SER A 27 6.20 1.30 21.92
C SER A 27 6.77 2.70 22.16
N HIS A 28 7.96 2.96 21.62
CA HIS A 28 8.45 4.32 21.46
C HIS A 28 7.58 4.99 20.40
N GLY A 29 6.42 5.50 20.82
CA GLY A 29 5.54 6.30 19.99
C GLY A 29 6.21 7.62 19.65
N PHE A 30 6.63 7.76 18.39
CA PHE A 30 6.99 9.05 17.84
C PHE A 30 5.70 9.81 17.50
N LEU A 31 5.32 10.73 18.37
CA LEU A 31 4.29 11.74 18.11
C LEU A 31 4.83 12.74 17.08
N LEU A 32 4.06 12.99 16.02
CA LEU A 32 4.24 14.21 15.23
C LEU A 32 4.08 15.43 16.18
N PRO A 33 5.01 16.39 16.21
CA PRO A 33 4.98 17.49 17.17
C PRO A 33 3.80 18.44 16.91
N ASN A 34 3.08 18.76 18.00
CA ASN A 34 1.94 19.68 18.14
C ASN A 34 1.82 20.80 17.07
N LEU A 35 0.83 20.68 16.17
CA LEU A 35 0.39 21.77 15.29
C LEU A 35 -0.42 22.82 16.07
N LYS A 36 0.05 24.08 16.07
CA LYS A 36 -0.71 25.25 16.56
C LYS A 36 -1.37 25.97 15.39
N ILE A 37 -2.70 25.94 15.35
CA ILE A 37 -3.53 26.64 14.35
C ILE A 37 -3.62 28.13 14.73
N LYS A 38 -3.28 29.04 13.79
CA LYS A 38 -3.49 30.49 13.93
C LYS A 38 -4.53 30.97 12.92
N PHE A 39 -5.48 31.77 13.42
CA PHE A 39 -6.56 32.39 12.65
C PHE A 39 -6.12 33.76 12.11
N TYR A 40 -6.40 34.03 10.82
CA TYR A 40 -6.36 35.38 10.28
C TYR A 40 -7.58 35.63 9.38
N THR A 41 -8.27 36.74 9.63
CA THR A 41 -9.40 37.25 8.87
C THR A 41 -8.93 38.33 7.89
N ASN A 42 -9.31 38.22 6.62
CA ASN A 42 -9.02 39.22 5.57
C ASN A 42 -10.23 40.11 5.27
N ASN A 43 -9.97 41.37 4.91
CA ASN A 43 -10.93 42.30 4.29
C ASN A 43 -10.41 42.77 2.91
N PRO A 44 -11.26 43.13 1.92
CA PRO A 44 -10.85 43.19 0.52
C PRO A 44 -10.85 44.60 -0.17
N SER A 45 -10.26 44.60 -1.37
CA SER A 45 -10.45 45.45 -2.58
C SER A 45 -9.35 46.49 -2.92
N PRO A 46 -9.22 46.99 -4.18
CA PRO A 46 -9.92 46.66 -5.43
C PRO A 46 -9.01 46.32 -6.67
N LEU A 47 -9.63 45.74 -7.69
CA LEU A 47 -9.08 45.31 -9.00
C LEU A 47 -9.02 46.44 -10.04
N SER A 48 -7.96 46.48 -10.86
CA SER A 48 -8.05 46.39 -12.34
C SER A 48 -6.67 46.62 -13.00
N ILE A 49 -6.12 45.57 -13.60
CA ILE A 49 -5.10 45.45 -14.69
C ILE A 49 -4.66 43.96 -14.77
N SER A 50 -4.82 43.19 -13.69
CA SER A 50 -4.42 41.77 -13.60
C SER A 50 -5.15 40.80 -14.53
N ALA A 51 -6.32 41.12 -15.10
CA ALA A 51 -7.19 40.13 -15.75
C ALA A 51 -6.60 39.46 -17.01
N LEU A 52 -5.80 40.18 -17.80
CA LEU A 52 -5.16 39.66 -19.03
C LEU A 52 -3.85 38.89 -18.74
N LEU A 53 -3.10 39.31 -17.72
CA LEU A 53 -1.91 38.59 -17.26
C LEU A 53 -2.29 37.30 -16.51
N THR A 54 -3.35 37.35 -15.69
CA THR A 54 -3.89 36.15 -15.03
C THR A 54 -4.49 35.16 -16.01
N THR A 55 -5.19 35.59 -17.07
CA THR A 55 -5.71 34.62 -18.08
C THR A 55 -4.58 33.97 -18.88
N LYS A 56 -3.51 34.69 -19.21
CA LYS A 56 -2.36 34.12 -19.93
C LYS A 56 -1.53 33.18 -19.05
N GLN A 57 -1.27 33.57 -17.79
CA GLN A 57 -0.62 32.69 -16.79
C GLN A 57 -1.48 31.48 -16.45
N GLN A 58 -2.80 31.64 -16.27
CA GLN A 58 -3.71 30.51 -16.02
C GLN A 58 -3.83 29.57 -17.22
N THR A 59 -3.77 30.09 -18.47
CA THR A 59 -3.80 29.25 -19.67
C THR A 59 -2.48 28.52 -19.91
N ASP A 60 -1.34 29.13 -19.60
CA ASP A 60 -0.04 28.47 -19.67
C ASP A 60 0.17 27.46 -18.52
N GLU A 61 -0.26 27.78 -17.29
CA GLU A 61 -0.29 26.83 -16.16
C GLU A 61 -1.24 25.65 -16.43
N SER A 62 -2.42 25.91 -17.01
CA SER A 62 -3.39 24.87 -17.38
C SER A 62 -2.84 23.94 -18.47
N LYS A 63 -2.15 24.50 -19.47
CA LYS A 63 -1.47 23.70 -20.50
C LYS A 63 -0.31 22.88 -19.92
N ASN A 64 0.48 23.46 -19.01
CA ASN A 64 1.61 22.78 -18.40
C ASN A 64 1.14 21.64 -17.47
N LYS A 65 0.09 21.87 -16.67
CA LYS A 65 -0.56 20.81 -15.86
C LYS A 65 -1.12 19.68 -16.73
N LYS A 66 -1.75 19.99 -17.86
CA LYS A 66 -2.23 18.97 -18.81
C LYS A 66 -1.10 18.17 -19.43
N LYS A 67 0.01 18.81 -19.77
CA LYS A 67 1.20 18.13 -20.31
C LYS A 67 1.82 17.18 -19.28
N GLN A 68 2.03 17.65 -18.05
CA GLN A 68 2.55 16.83 -16.95
C GLN A 68 1.63 15.64 -16.62
N ALA A 69 0.31 15.85 -16.65
CA ALA A 69 -0.65 14.76 -16.46
C ALA A 69 -0.60 13.71 -17.58
N MET A 70 -0.37 14.15 -18.83
CA MET A 70 -0.21 13.24 -19.97
C MET A 70 1.08 12.41 -19.84
N GLU A 71 2.21 13.05 -19.53
CA GLU A 71 3.50 12.39 -19.31
C GLU A 71 3.43 11.40 -18.13
N PHE A 72 2.74 11.76 -17.04
CA PHE A 72 2.52 10.85 -15.92
C PHE A 72 1.67 9.63 -16.30
N ASN A 73 0.59 9.82 -17.06
CA ASN A 73 -0.25 8.71 -17.50
C ASN A 73 0.52 7.75 -18.42
N GLU A 74 1.38 8.29 -19.29
CA GLU A 74 2.27 7.49 -20.14
C GLU A 74 3.28 6.71 -19.30
N TYR A 75 3.92 7.34 -18.31
CA TYR A 75 4.79 6.67 -17.35
C TYR A 75 4.08 5.54 -16.61
N VAL A 76 2.88 5.78 -16.07
CA VAL A 76 2.09 4.77 -15.36
C VAL A 76 1.77 3.59 -16.27
N LEU A 77 1.37 3.85 -17.51
CA LEU A 77 1.04 2.82 -18.49
C LEU A 77 2.26 1.98 -18.85
N GLU A 78 3.40 2.62 -19.11
CA GLU A 78 4.67 1.96 -19.44
C GLU A 78 5.11 1.05 -18.29
N LYS A 79 5.21 1.58 -17.07
CA LYS A 79 5.67 0.81 -15.90
C LYS A 79 4.69 -0.31 -15.55
N ALA A 80 3.38 -0.08 -15.64
CA ALA A 80 2.38 -1.13 -15.43
C ALA A 80 2.52 -2.27 -16.45
N ASN A 81 2.78 -1.97 -17.72
CA ASN A 81 3.01 -2.98 -18.75
C ASN A 81 4.29 -3.78 -18.51
N SER A 82 5.39 -3.10 -18.16
CA SER A 82 6.66 -3.75 -17.81
C SER A 82 6.50 -4.71 -16.64
N VAL A 83 5.85 -4.25 -15.56
CA VAL A 83 5.55 -5.06 -14.37
C VAL A 83 4.63 -6.24 -14.71
N ASN A 84 3.57 -6.04 -15.50
CA ASN A 84 2.67 -7.14 -15.88
C ASN A 84 3.42 -8.22 -16.67
N LYS A 85 4.30 -7.84 -17.60
CA LYS A 85 5.14 -8.76 -18.35
C LYS A 85 6.10 -9.55 -17.45
N ALA A 86 6.72 -8.87 -16.47
CA ALA A 86 7.59 -9.51 -15.50
C ALA A 86 6.82 -10.48 -14.58
N LEU A 87 5.65 -10.08 -14.09
CA LEU A 87 4.76 -10.94 -13.28
C LEU A 87 4.30 -12.17 -14.04
N GLU A 88 3.89 -12.01 -15.30
CA GLU A 88 3.48 -13.13 -16.15
C GLU A 88 4.61 -14.16 -16.32
N SER A 89 5.85 -13.69 -16.42
CA SER A 89 7.04 -14.54 -16.53
C SER A 89 7.48 -15.15 -15.19
N SER A 90 7.06 -14.58 -14.07
CA SER A 90 7.49 -14.99 -12.72
C SER A 90 6.77 -16.23 -12.17
N VAL A 91 5.56 -16.53 -12.68
CA VAL A 91 4.74 -17.67 -12.23
C VAL A 91 4.35 -18.53 -13.43
N LEU A 92 5.19 -19.49 -13.83
CA LEU A 92 4.85 -20.42 -14.92
C LEU A 92 3.89 -21.52 -14.45
N ILE A 93 2.99 -21.95 -15.34
CA ILE A 93 2.12 -23.12 -15.10
C ILE A 93 2.99 -24.38 -15.12
N LYS A 94 3.01 -25.13 -14.02
CA LYS A 94 3.71 -26.41 -13.86
C LYS A 94 2.90 -27.32 -12.93
N ASP A 95 3.28 -28.59 -12.82
CA ASP A 95 2.64 -29.49 -11.84
C ASP A 95 3.02 -29.12 -10.39
N PRO A 96 2.06 -29.08 -9.44
CA PRO A 96 0.63 -29.31 -9.64
C PRO A 96 -0.09 -28.08 -10.25
N VAL A 97 -0.72 -28.24 -11.42
CA VAL A 97 -1.27 -27.12 -12.22
C VAL A 97 -2.20 -26.19 -11.44
N LYS A 98 -3.08 -26.74 -10.60
CA LYS A 98 -4.14 -26.00 -9.90
C LYS A 98 -3.60 -24.86 -9.03
N ILE A 99 -2.46 -25.05 -8.36
CA ILE A 99 -1.89 -23.99 -7.50
C ILE A 99 -1.36 -22.83 -8.34
N HIS A 100 -0.68 -23.14 -9.45
CA HIS A 100 -0.12 -22.14 -10.34
C HIS A 100 -1.20 -21.37 -11.09
N GLU A 101 -2.29 -22.02 -11.49
CA GLU A 101 -3.47 -21.34 -12.04
C GLU A 101 -4.08 -20.38 -11.02
N SER A 102 -4.29 -20.82 -9.77
CA SER A 102 -4.85 -19.97 -8.71
C SER A 102 -3.95 -18.76 -8.39
N MET A 103 -2.63 -18.95 -8.28
CA MET A 103 -1.68 -17.84 -8.07
C MET A 103 -1.75 -16.83 -9.23
N ARG A 104 -1.68 -17.32 -10.48
CA ARG A 104 -1.73 -16.47 -11.68
C ARG A 104 -3.06 -15.74 -11.81
N TYR A 105 -4.17 -16.40 -11.49
CA TYR A 105 -5.51 -15.83 -11.58
C TYR A 105 -5.59 -14.49 -10.84
N SER A 106 -5.21 -14.48 -9.56
CA SER A 106 -5.26 -13.27 -8.74
C SER A 106 -4.15 -12.27 -9.08
N LEU A 107 -2.92 -12.75 -9.33
CA LEU A 107 -1.75 -11.89 -9.59
C LEU A 107 -1.89 -11.11 -10.91
N LEU A 108 -2.43 -11.78 -11.93
CA LEU A 108 -2.59 -11.26 -13.30
C LEU A 108 -4.00 -10.71 -13.56
N ALA A 109 -4.89 -10.67 -12.56
CA ALA A 109 -6.23 -10.08 -12.69
C ALA A 109 -6.23 -8.56 -13.01
N GLY A 110 -5.06 -7.93 -13.11
CA GLY A 110 -4.89 -6.49 -13.31
C GLY A 110 -4.71 -5.75 -11.98
N GLY A 111 -4.67 -4.42 -12.03
CA GLY A 111 -4.47 -3.56 -10.86
C GLY A 111 -3.71 -2.30 -11.24
N LYS A 112 -3.75 -1.28 -10.38
CA LYS A 112 -3.06 0.01 -10.61
C LYS A 112 -1.53 -0.10 -10.55
N ARG A 113 -0.99 -1.22 -10.00
CA ARG A 113 0.45 -1.50 -9.83
C ARG A 113 1.25 -0.40 -9.12
N ILE A 114 0.62 0.34 -8.20
CA ILE A 114 1.22 1.47 -7.49
C ILE A 114 2.48 1.04 -6.71
N ARG A 115 2.42 -0.09 -6.01
CA ARG A 115 3.54 -0.63 -5.21
C ARG A 115 4.76 -0.97 -6.08
N PRO A 116 4.64 -1.75 -7.16
CA PRO A 116 5.70 -1.93 -8.15
C PRO A 116 6.29 -0.62 -8.68
N MET A 117 5.44 0.34 -9.06
CA MET A 117 5.90 1.63 -9.60
C MET A 117 6.70 2.42 -8.56
N LEU A 118 6.26 2.46 -7.31
CA LEU A 118 7.01 3.09 -6.21
C LEU A 118 8.38 2.44 -6.01
N CYS A 119 8.46 1.10 -6.09
CA CYS A 119 9.72 0.38 -5.98
C CYS A 119 10.69 0.74 -7.13
N ILE A 120 10.18 0.78 -8.36
CA ILE A 120 11.01 1.12 -9.54
C ILE A 120 11.46 2.58 -9.45
N ALA A 121 10.54 3.52 -9.24
CA ALA A 121 10.84 4.95 -9.16
C ALA A 121 11.87 5.27 -8.06
N SER A 122 11.77 4.60 -6.90
CA SER A 122 12.72 4.83 -5.79
C SER A 122 14.12 4.28 -6.08
N CYS A 123 14.22 3.22 -6.88
CA CYS A 123 15.50 2.71 -7.36
C CYS A 123 16.15 3.65 -8.38
N GLU A 124 15.36 4.11 -9.35
CA GLU A 124 15.79 5.07 -10.39
C GLU A 124 16.24 6.40 -9.78
N LEU A 125 15.52 6.87 -8.75
CA LEU A 125 15.82 8.11 -8.03
C LEU A 125 17.26 8.18 -7.53
N VAL A 126 17.73 7.09 -6.93
CA VAL A 126 19.06 6.99 -6.30
C VAL A 126 20.13 6.45 -7.26
N GLY A 127 19.81 6.37 -8.55
CA GLY A 127 20.75 6.03 -9.61
C GLY A 127 20.82 4.56 -10.01
N GLY A 128 19.91 3.72 -9.51
CA GLY A 128 19.74 2.36 -10.01
C GLY A 128 18.89 2.28 -11.27
N ASP A 129 18.76 1.07 -11.82
CA ASP A 129 17.98 0.80 -13.02
C ASP A 129 16.69 0.04 -12.71
N GLU A 130 15.66 0.20 -13.55
CA GLU A 130 14.40 -0.54 -13.45
C GLU A 130 14.63 -2.06 -13.39
N SER A 131 15.52 -2.59 -14.23
CA SER A 131 15.82 -4.03 -14.30
C SER A 131 16.35 -4.58 -12.97
N THR A 132 17.03 -3.74 -12.18
CA THR A 132 17.54 -4.09 -10.86
C THR A 132 16.43 -4.16 -9.83
N ALA A 133 15.45 -3.25 -9.92
CA ALA A 133 14.30 -3.19 -9.01
C ALA A 133 13.18 -4.20 -9.36
N MET A 134 13.10 -4.64 -10.63
CA MET A 134 11.97 -5.43 -11.12
C MET A 134 11.66 -6.69 -10.30
N PRO A 135 12.64 -7.50 -9.84
CA PRO A 135 12.33 -8.64 -8.97
C PRO A 135 11.67 -8.23 -7.65
N ALA A 136 12.12 -7.13 -7.02
CA ALA A 136 11.49 -6.61 -5.81
C ALA A 136 10.12 -6.00 -6.10
N ALA A 137 9.95 -5.33 -7.23
CA ALA A 137 8.66 -4.80 -7.68
C ALA A 137 7.63 -5.93 -7.89
N CYS A 138 8.03 -7.04 -8.52
CA CYS A 138 7.21 -8.23 -8.63
C CYS A 138 6.89 -8.84 -7.26
N ALA A 139 7.89 -8.97 -6.38
CA ALA A 139 7.72 -9.54 -5.05
C ALA A 139 6.72 -8.74 -4.19
N VAL A 140 6.77 -7.40 -4.20
CA VAL A 140 5.79 -6.60 -3.44
C VAL A 140 4.37 -6.74 -3.99
N GLU A 141 4.20 -6.96 -5.30
CA GLU A 141 2.87 -7.23 -5.88
C GLU A 141 2.40 -8.66 -5.60
N MET A 142 3.31 -9.63 -5.51
CA MET A 142 2.98 -10.99 -5.04
C MET A 142 2.49 -10.96 -3.59
N ILE A 143 3.20 -10.23 -2.72
CA ILE A 143 2.78 -10.00 -1.32
C ILE A 143 1.44 -9.28 -1.26
N HIS A 144 1.27 -8.21 -2.03
CA HIS A 144 0.00 -7.50 -2.06
C HIS A 144 -1.13 -8.43 -2.52
N THR A 145 -0.91 -9.20 -3.57
CA THR A 145 -1.91 -10.13 -4.11
C THR A 145 -2.24 -11.23 -3.10
N MET A 146 -1.25 -11.83 -2.42
CA MET A 146 -1.53 -12.86 -1.42
C MET A 146 -2.32 -12.31 -0.24
N SER A 147 -2.03 -11.07 0.19
CA SER A 147 -2.79 -10.44 1.26
C SER A 147 -4.26 -10.30 0.87
N LEU A 148 -4.57 -9.93 -0.38
CA LEU A 148 -5.94 -9.84 -0.88
C LEU A 148 -6.61 -11.21 -0.99
N ILE A 149 -5.89 -12.25 -1.44
CA ILE A 149 -6.45 -13.61 -1.51
C ILE A 149 -6.90 -14.07 -0.12
N HIS A 150 -6.10 -13.81 0.92
CA HIS A 150 -6.42 -14.19 2.29
C HIS A 150 -7.50 -13.29 2.90
N ASP A 151 -7.45 -11.99 2.67
CA ASP A 151 -8.46 -11.00 3.10
C ASP A 151 -9.86 -11.36 2.55
N ASP A 152 -9.92 -11.87 1.32
CA ASP A 152 -11.17 -12.29 0.65
C ASP A 152 -11.77 -13.60 1.20
N LEU A 153 -11.11 -14.35 2.09
CA LEU A 153 -11.60 -15.65 2.56
C LEU A 153 -12.87 -15.53 3.42
N PRO A 154 -13.71 -16.58 3.50
CA PRO A 154 -14.93 -16.56 4.31
C PRO A 154 -14.73 -16.28 5.81
N CYS A 155 -13.55 -16.57 6.35
CA CYS A 155 -13.19 -16.29 7.75
C CYS A 155 -12.62 -14.88 7.98
N MET A 156 -12.51 -14.08 6.92
CA MET A 156 -12.02 -12.71 6.92
C MET A 156 -13.14 -11.81 6.36
N ASP A 157 -12.94 -11.08 5.26
CA ASP A 157 -13.97 -10.17 4.72
C ASP A 157 -15.10 -10.92 3.98
N ASN A 158 -14.89 -12.19 3.62
CA ASN A 158 -15.85 -13.03 2.88
C ASN A 158 -16.36 -12.36 1.58
N ASP A 159 -15.47 -11.67 0.87
CA ASP A 159 -15.82 -10.96 -0.36
C ASP A 159 -16.01 -11.94 -1.54
N ASP A 160 -17.04 -11.71 -2.34
CA ASP A 160 -17.34 -12.54 -3.53
C ASP A 160 -16.63 -12.04 -4.80
N LEU A 161 -16.22 -10.76 -4.83
CA LEU A 161 -15.63 -10.10 -6.01
C LEU A 161 -14.36 -9.30 -5.67
N ARG A 162 -13.34 -9.41 -6.51
CA ARG A 162 -12.10 -8.64 -6.46
C ARG A 162 -11.64 -8.27 -7.86
N ARG A 163 -11.28 -6.99 -8.09
CA ARG A 163 -10.82 -6.47 -9.39
C ARG A 163 -11.79 -6.79 -10.55
N GLY A 164 -13.10 -6.75 -10.27
CA GLY A 164 -14.15 -7.03 -11.25
C GLY A 164 -14.34 -8.51 -11.60
N LYS A 165 -13.72 -9.44 -10.87
CA LYS A 165 -13.82 -10.89 -11.07
C LYS A 165 -14.18 -11.60 -9.77
N PRO A 166 -14.71 -12.82 -9.80
CA PRO A 166 -14.90 -13.62 -8.58
C PRO A 166 -13.61 -13.75 -7.77
N THR A 167 -13.72 -13.75 -6.44
CA THR A 167 -12.54 -13.95 -5.57
C THR A 167 -11.95 -15.35 -5.75
N ASN A 168 -10.68 -15.49 -5.36
CA ASN A 168 -9.93 -16.72 -5.61
C ASN A 168 -10.64 -17.95 -5.03
N HIS A 169 -11.14 -17.85 -3.79
CA HIS A 169 -11.82 -18.94 -3.10
C HIS A 169 -13.13 -19.35 -3.78
N LYS A 170 -13.81 -18.43 -4.50
CA LYS A 170 -15.01 -18.76 -5.28
C LYS A 170 -14.70 -19.58 -6.52
N ILE A 171 -13.53 -19.41 -7.12
CA ILE A 171 -13.12 -20.16 -8.32
C ILE A 171 -12.45 -21.48 -7.95
N TYR A 172 -11.55 -21.47 -6.96
CA TYR A 172 -10.65 -22.59 -6.70
C TYR A 172 -10.93 -23.37 -5.42
N GLY A 173 -11.77 -22.83 -4.53
CA GLY A 173 -12.01 -23.33 -3.17
C GLY A 173 -11.13 -22.62 -2.12
N GLU A 174 -11.57 -22.66 -0.86
CA GLU A 174 -10.85 -22.05 0.27
C GLU A 174 -9.46 -22.68 0.49
N ASP A 175 -9.36 -23.99 0.38
CA ASP A 175 -8.13 -24.77 0.54
C ASP A 175 -7.04 -24.32 -0.45
N VAL A 176 -7.40 -24.19 -1.73
CA VAL A 176 -6.47 -23.74 -2.76
C VAL A 176 -6.16 -22.24 -2.63
N ALA A 177 -7.13 -21.42 -2.23
CA ALA A 177 -6.92 -19.99 -2.03
C ALA A 177 -5.89 -19.72 -0.90
N VAL A 178 -6.01 -20.42 0.24
CA VAL A 178 -5.03 -20.34 1.33
C VAL A 178 -3.63 -20.68 0.80
N LEU A 179 -3.48 -21.84 0.16
CA LEU A 179 -2.20 -22.31 -0.34
C LEU A 179 -1.62 -21.42 -1.45
N ALA A 180 -2.48 -20.81 -2.28
CA ALA A 180 -2.02 -19.89 -3.33
C ALA A 180 -1.44 -18.61 -2.73
N GLY A 181 -2.06 -18.11 -1.65
CA GLY A 181 -1.53 -16.99 -0.89
C GLY A 181 -0.17 -17.34 -0.26
N ASP A 182 -0.07 -18.50 0.38
CA ASP A 182 1.18 -18.98 1.00
C ASP A 182 2.30 -19.17 -0.03
N ALA A 183 1.96 -19.72 -1.20
CA ALA A 183 2.91 -19.90 -2.29
C ALA A 183 3.40 -18.58 -2.88
N LEU A 184 2.53 -17.57 -3.02
CA LEU A 184 2.93 -16.23 -3.46
C LEU A 184 3.82 -15.53 -2.42
N LEU A 185 3.55 -15.72 -1.13
CA LEU A 185 4.39 -15.23 -0.04
C LEU A 185 5.81 -15.83 -0.12
N ALA A 186 5.91 -17.16 -0.23
CA ALA A 186 7.20 -17.84 -0.37
C ALA A 186 7.94 -17.40 -1.65
N LEU A 187 7.21 -17.33 -2.76
CA LEU A 187 7.77 -16.93 -4.06
C LEU A 187 8.30 -15.50 -4.03
N ALA A 188 7.66 -14.56 -3.34
CA ALA A 188 8.14 -13.18 -3.25
C ALA A 188 9.59 -13.12 -2.72
N PHE A 189 9.91 -13.89 -1.67
CA PHE A 189 11.26 -13.97 -1.13
C PHE A 189 12.24 -14.70 -2.05
N GLU A 190 11.83 -15.85 -2.59
CA GLU A 190 12.62 -16.62 -3.55
C GLU A 190 12.97 -15.77 -4.78
N HIS A 191 12.00 -15.01 -5.28
CA HIS A 191 12.12 -14.22 -6.49
C HIS A 191 13.14 -13.09 -6.32
N ILE A 192 13.12 -12.37 -5.20
CA ILE A 192 14.17 -11.38 -4.87
C ILE A 192 15.54 -12.07 -4.78
N ALA A 193 15.63 -13.16 -4.02
CA ALA A 193 16.91 -13.82 -3.77
C ALA A 193 17.57 -14.38 -5.04
N THR A 194 16.77 -14.90 -5.97
CA THR A 194 17.28 -15.65 -7.13
C THR A 194 17.32 -14.83 -8.41
N GLN A 195 16.42 -13.84 -8.57
CA GLN A 195 16.29 -13.07 -9.81
C GLN A 195 16.97 -11.69 -9.77
N THR A 196 17.25 -11.12 -8.59
CA THR A 196 18.02 -9.87 -8.51
C THR A 196 19.46 -10.09 -8.98
N LYS A 197 19.90 -9.31 -9.98
CA LYS A 197 21.25 -9.33 -10.56
C LYS A 197 21.89 -7.94 -10.46
N GLY A 198 23.20 -7.85 -10.65
CA GLY A 198 23.92 -6.57 -10.66
C GLY A 198 24.06 -5.87 -9.30
N VAL A 199 23.64 -6.53 -8.21
CA VAL A 199 23.63 -5.96 -6.85
C VAL A 199 24.46 -6.85 -5.91
N PRO A 200 25.30 -6.27 -5.03
CA PRO A 200 26.01 -7.01 -3.99
C PRO A 200 25.05 -7.80 -3.09
N SER A 201 25.42 -9.03 -2.74
CA SER A 201 24.58 -9.96 -1.96
C SER A 201 24.10 -9.37 -0.62
N HIS A 202 24.92 -8.57 0.06
CA HIS A 202 24.53 -7.94 1.33
C HIS A 202 23.33 -6.99 1.18
N ARG A 203 23.18 -6.31 0.03
CA ARG A 203 22.00 -5.45 -0.24
C ARG A 203 20.76 -6.29 -0.52
N ILE A 204 20.90 -7.41 -1.23
CA ILE A 204 19.79 -8.36 -1.47
C ILE A 204 19.29 -8.94 -0.12
N VAL A 205 20.21 -9.36 0.75
CA VAL A 205 19.86 -9.85 2.11
C VAL A 205 19.17 -8.76 2.94
N ARG A 206 19.66 -7.50 2.87
CA ARG A 206 19.02 -6.37 3.54
C ARG A 206 17.59 -6.15 3.03
N VAL A 207 17.36 -6.19 1.72
CA VAL A 207 16.04 -6.06 1.08
C VAL A 207 15.09 -7.15 1.54
N ILE A 208 15.54 -8.41 1.57
CA ILE A 208 14.75 -9.54 2.10
C ILE A 208 14.36 -9.30 3.57
N GLY A 209 15.31 -8.83 4.39
CA GLY A 209 15.06 -8.49 5.79
C GLY A 209 14.06 -7.34 5.96
N GLU A 210 14.15 -6.28 5.15
CA GLU A 210 13.18 -5.17 5.15
C GLU A 210 11.78 -5.64 4.73
N LEU A 211 11.68 -6.49 3.70
CA LEU A 211 10.39 -7.06 3.28
C LEU A 211 9.78 -7.91 4.39
N ALA A 212 10.56 -8.78 5.03
CA ALA A 212 10.09 -9.62 6.13
C ALA A 212 9.57 -8.78 7.32
N LYS A 213 10.29 -7.72 7.71
CA LYS A 213 9.82 -6.79 8.74
C LYS A 213 8.54 -6.08 8.34
N CYS A 214 8.44 -5.65 7.08
CA CYS A 214 7.28 -4.96 6.53
C CYS A 214 6.01 -5.82 6.57
N ILE A 215 6.12 -7.13 6.34
CA ILE A 215 4.95 -8.02 6.25
C ILE A 215 4.65 -8.78 7.54
N GLY A 216 5.57 -8.75 8.50
CA GLY A 216 5.49 -9.55 9.73
C GLY A 216 4.45 -9.07 10.76
N ALA A 217 4.45 -9.74 11.91
CA ALA A 217 3.52 -9.55 13.02
C ALA A 217 3.62 -8.19 13.74
N GLU A 218 4.60 -7.35 13.39
CA GLU A 218 4.74 -5.98 13.91
C GLU A 218 4.29 -4.92 12.90
N ARG A 219 3.90 -5.31 11.67
CA ARG A 219 3.58 -4.41 10.55
C ARG A 219 2.32 -4.87 9.82
N LEU A 220 2.39 -5.30 8.56
CA LEU A 220 1.20 -5.62 7.74
C LEU A 220 0.21 -6.53 8.48
N VAL A 221 0.68 -7.65 9.02
CA VAL A 221 -0.17 -8.61 9.75
C VAL A 221 -0.69 -7.99 11.04
N ALA A 222 0.09 -7.15 11.74
CA ALA A 222 -0.39 -6.43 12.92
C ALA A 222 -1.57 -5.53 12.57
N GLY A 223 -1.46 -4.78 11.47
CA GLY A 223 -2.53 -3.91 11.00
C GLY A 223 -3.79 -4.69 10.65
N GLN A 224 -3.65 -5.83 9.99
CA GLN A 224 -4.78 -6.70 9.66
C GLN A 224 -5.45 -7.26 10.92
N VAL A 225 -4.67 -7.78 11.86
CA VAL A 225 -5.21 -8.33 13.12
C VAL A 225 -5.92 -7.23 13.91
N VAL A 226 -5.32 -6.04 14.00
CA VAL A 226 -5.94 -4.92 14.72
C VAL A 226 -7.20 -4.43 14.02
N ASP A 227 -7.26 -4.40 12.69
CA ASP A 227 -8.49 -4.08 11.95
C ASP A 227 -9.63 -5.05 12.31
N ILE A 228 -9.37 -6.37 12.24
CA ILE A 228 -10.36 -7.42 12.54
C ILE A 228 -10.88 -7.32 13.97
N ILE A 229 -10.01 -7.21 14.98
CA ILE A 229 -10.46 -7.12 16.37
C ILE A 229 -11.14 -5.78 16.70
N SER A 230 -11.01 -4.78 15.82
CA SER A 230 -11.67 -3.49 15.96
C SER A 230 -13.04 -3.45 15.30
N GLU A 231 -13.41 -4.46 14.51
CA GLU A 231 -14.75 -4.56 13.93
C GLU A 231 -15.81 -4.63 15.04
N GLY A 232 -16.83 -3.77 14.92
CA GLY A 232 -17.89 -3.64 15.93
C GLY A 232 -17.51 -2.88 17.20
N ILE A 233 -16.29 -2.30 17.29
CA ILE A 233 -15.88 -1.40 18.37
C ILE A 233 -16.14 0.05 17.94
N SER A 234 -17.06 0.74 18.62
CA SER A 234 -17.45 2.12 18.29
C SER A 234 -16.50 3.20 18.85
N ASP A 235 -15.75 2.88 19.92
CA ASP A 235 -14.83 3.82 20.62
C ASP A 235 -13.36 3.66 20.17
N VAL A 236 -13.12 3.69 18.86
CA VAL A 236 -11.76 3.72 18.31
C VAL A 236 -11.27 5.17 18.28
N ASP A 237 -10.17 5.46 18.98
CA ASP A 237 -9.56 6.79 18.94
C ASP A 237 -8.70 7.00 17.68
N LEU A 238 -8.29 8.25 17.44
CA LEU A 238 -7.50 8.61 16.27
C LEU A 238 -6.16 7.87 16.20
N LYS A 239 -5.54 7.58 17.35
CA LYS A 239 -4.24 6.90 17.41
C LYS A 239 -4.37 5.44 17.00
N HIS A 240 -5.45 4.78 17.40
CA HIS A 240 -5.75 3.41 17.05
C HIS A 240 -6.12 3.29 15.57
N LEU A 241 -6.91 4.23 15.03
CA LEU A 241 -7.16 4.31 13.59
C LEU A 241 -5.88 4.52 12.78
N GLU A 242 -5.03 5.47 13.21
CA GLU A 242 -3.74 5.72 12.57
C GLU A 242 -2.84 4.48 12.62
N PHE A 243 -2.84 3.74 13.74
CA PHE A 243 -2.12 2.47 13.84
C PHE A 243 -2.58 1.49 12.76
N ILE A 244 -3.89 1.26 12.60
CA ILE A 244 -4.45 0.38 11.58
C ILE A 244 -3.97 0.82 10.19
N HIS A 245 -4.12 2.10 9.85
CA HIS A 245 -3.77 2.62 8.52
C HIS A 245 -2.28 2.51 8.21
N LEU A 246 -1.43 2.86 9.18
CA LEU A 246 0.03 2.75 9.03
C LEU A 246 0.48 1.30 8.84
N HIS A 247 -0.19 0.34 9.49
CA HIS A 247 0.25 -1.05 9.50
C HIS A 247 -0.40 -1.85 8.37
N LYS A 248 -1.72 -1.76 8.15
CA LYS A 248 -2.45 -2.51 7.12
C LYS A 248 -2.08 -2.05 5.71
N THR A 249 -1.87 -0.74 5.50
CA THR A 249 -1.67 -0.18 4.15
C THR A 249 -0.32 0.48 3.95
N ALA A 250 0.05 1.43 4.83
CA ALA A 250 1.27 2.20 4.61
C ALA A 250 2.53 1.34 4.68
N ALA A 251 2.54 0.29 5.51
CA ALA A 251 3.69 -0.61 5.66
C ALA A 251 4.19 -1.15 4.32
N LEU A 252 3.31 -1.69 3.45
CA LEU A 252 3.76 -2.27 2.18
C LEU A 252 4.15 -1.21 1.14
N LEU A 253 3.60 0.00 1.22
CA LEU A 253 4.05 1.14 0.42
C LEU A 253 5.44 1.60 0.86
N GLU A 254 5.68 1.67 2.17
CA GLU A 254 6.99 1.90 2.79
C GLU A 254 8.00 0.85 2.35
N GLY A 255 7.64 -0.43 2.46
CA GLY A 255 8.44 -1.54 1.97
C GLY A 255 8.82 -1.34 0.51
N SER A 256 7.83 -1.11 -0.37
CA SER A 256 8.05 -0.92 -1.82
C SER A 256 9.10 0.15 -2.12
N VAL A 257 8.97 1.33 -1.52
CA VAL A 257 9.92 2.44 -1.70
C VAL A 257 11.31 2.09 -1.17
N VAL A 258 11.39 1.53 0.05
CA VAL A 258 12.65 1.20 0.72
C VAL A 258 13.41 0.09 -0.02
N LEU A 259 12.72 -0.94 -0.52
CA LEU A 259 13.36 -2.01 -1.29
C LEU A 259 14.01 -1.43 -2.55
N GLY A 260 13.29 -0.58 -3.28
CA GLY A 260 13.79 0.13 -4.46
C GLY A 260 15.04 0.97 -4.15
N ALA A 261 14.97 1.80 -3.11
CA ALA A 261 16.08 2.65 -2.70
C ALA A 261 17.35 1.83 -2.37
N ILE A 262 17.21 0.76 -1.58
CA ILE A 262 18.36 -0.08 -1.21
C ILE A 262 18.98 -0.75 -2.45
N LEU A 263 18.15 -1.29 -3.34
CA LEU A 263 18.62 -1.91 -4.58
C LEU A 263 19.29 -0.89 -5.52
N GLY A 264 18.78 0.33 -5.57
CA GLY A 264 19.36 1.42 -6.36
C GLY A 264 20.68 1.95 -5.82
N GLY A 265 21.00 1.67 -4.55
CA GLY A 265 22.28 2.06 -3.94
C GLY A 265 22.19 3.25 -2.99
N ALA A 266 20.98 3.58 -2.53
CA ALA A 266 20.75 4.63 -1.57
C ALA A 266 21.58 4.43 -0.29
N ASP A 267 22.10 5.53 0.25
CA ASP A 267 22.70 5.54 1.58
C ASP A 267 21.64 5.47 2.70
N ALA A 268 22.09 5.47 3.96
CA ALA A 268 21.18 5.36 5.09
C ALA A 268 20.26 6.59 5.26
N GLU A 269 20.73 7.79 4.92
CA GLU A 269 19.94 9.02 5.03
C GLU A 269 18.87 9.06 3.93
N GLU A 270 19.24 8.73 2.70
CA GLU A 270 18.33 8.63 1.56
C GLU A 270 17.22 7.59 1.81
N VAL A 271 17.58 6.41 2.32
CA VAL A 271 16.60 5.38 2.70
C VAL A 271 15.62 5.90 3.75
N GLU A 272 16.08 6.63 4.77
CA GLU A 272 15.19 7.14 5.81
C GLU A 272 14.31 8.31 5.35
N LYS A 273 14.79 9.18 4.45
CA LYS A 273 13.94 10.19 3.78
C LYS A 273 12.84 9.51 2.97
N LEU A 274 13.21 8.52 2.15
CA LEU A 274 12.27 7.78 1.33
C LEU A 274 11.29 6.94 2.16
N ARG A 275 11.72 6.42 3.30
CA ARG A 275 10.85 5.77 4.29
C ARG A 275 9.79 6.73 4.83
N LYS A 276 10.18 7.96 5.20
CA LYS A 276 9.25 9.00 5.67
C LYS A 276 8.29 9.44 4.58
N PHE A 277 8.79 9.66 3.36
CA PHE A 277 7.96 9.91 2.17
C PHE A 277 6.88 8.83 2.03
N ALA A 278 7.28 7.56 2.06
CA ALA A 278 6.39 6.44 1.86
C ALA A 278 5.32 6.29 2.97
N ARG A 279 5.68 6.58 4.23
CA ARG A 279 4.73 6.65 5.35
C ARG A 279 3.67 7.73 5.12
N CYS A 280 4.08 8.92 4.68
CA CYS A 280 3.18 10.04 4.43
C CYS A 280 2.19 9.70 3.31
N ILE A 281 2.67 9.18 2.16
CA ILE A 281 1.76 8.80 1.06
C ILE A 281 0.86 7.61 1.44
N GLY A 282 1.34 6.71 2.30
CA GLY A 282 0.56 5.55 2.74
C GLY A 282 -0.60 5.95 3.66
N LEU A 283 -0.35 6.89 4.58
CA LEU A 283 -1.42 7.46 5.41
C LEU A 283 -2.37 8.33 4.58
N LEU A 284 -1.81 9.15 3.67
CA LEU A 284 -2.57 9.97 2.73
C LEU A 284 -3.54 9.11 1.90
N PHE A 285 -3.08 7.95 1.41
CA PHE A 285 -3.91 7.03 0.63
C PHE A 285 -5.18 6.63 1.37
N GLN A 286 -5.07 6.35 2.66
CA GLN A 286 -6.19 5.94 3.50
C GLN A 286 -7.09 7.11 3.89
N VAL A 287 -6.52 8.27 4.25
CA VAL A 287 -7.31 9.49 4.50
C VAL A 287 -8.14 9.86 3.27
N VAL A 288 -7.56 9.77 2.06
CA VAL A 288 -8.30 10.03 0.82
C VAL A 288 -9.35 8.95 0.55
N ASP A 289 -9.08 7.68 0.85
CA ASP A 289 -10.09 6.60 0.69
C ASP A 289 -11.31 6.84 1.58
N ASP A 290 -11.07 7.15 2.87
CA ASP A 290 -12.11 7.48 3.84
C ASP A 290 -12.94 8.71 3.39
N ILE A 291 -12.29 9.74 2.84
CA ILE A 291 -12.96 10.94 2.29
C ILE A 291 -13.81 10.57 1.08
N LEU A 292 -13.29 9.74 0.17
CA LEU A 292 -14.00 9.34 -1.04
C LEU A 292 -15.22 8.47 -0.71
N ASP A 293 -15.12 7.56 0.27
CA ASP A 293 -16.23 6.69 0.67
C ASP A 293 -17.46 7.48 1.17
N VAL A 294 -17.23 8.62 1.84
CA VAL A 294 -18.30 9.50 2.33
C VAL A 294 -18.77 10.55 1.34
N THR A 295 -18.01 10.84 0.26
CA THR A 295 -18.31 11.93 -0.68
C THR A 295 -18.69 11.50 -2.09
N LYS A 296 -18.37 10.27 -2.50
CA LYS A 296 -18.64 9.76 -3.85
C LYS A 296 -19.72 8.69 -3.84
N SER A 297 -20.41 8.53 -4.97
CA SER A 297 -21.40 7.46 -5.12
C SER A 297 -20.74 6.12 -5.42
N SER A 298 -21.44 5.01 -5.14
CA SER A 298 -20.95 3.65 -5.45
C SER A 298 -20.56 3.46 -6.92
N GLN A 299 -21.28 4.14 -7.82
CA GLN A 299 -21.03 4.10 -9.26
C GLN A 299 -19.71 4.79 -9.64
N GLN A 300 -19.28 5.82 -8.88
CA GLN A 300 -18.03 6.53 -9.12
C GLN A 300 -16.81 5.79 -8.54
N LEU A 301 -16.98 5.10 -7.41
CA LEU A 301 -15.89 4.37 -6.74
C LEU A 301 -15.67 2.96 -7.30
N GLY A 302 -16.67 2.37 -7.98
CA GLY A 302 -16.62 0.97 -8.41
C GLY A 302 -16.67 -0.04 -7.25
N LYS A 303 -17.00 0.44 -6.04
CA LYS A 303 -17.33 -0.33 -4.82
C LYS A 303 -18.60 0.25 -4.19
N THR A 304 -19.26 -0.48 -3.30
CA THR A 304 -20.41 0.04 -2.54
C THR A 304 -19.96 1.19 -1.64
N ALA A 305 -20.34 2.42 -1.96
CA ALA A 305 -20.06 3.61 -1.15
C ALA A 305 -20.89 3.60 0.14
N GLY A 306 -20.35 4.16 1.22
CA GLY A 306 -21.01 4.18 2.53
C GLY A 306 -21.04 2.82 3.22
N LYS A 307 -20.27 1.83 2.73
CA LYS A 307 -20.06 0.56 3.44
C LYS A 307 -19.54 0.81 4.86
N ASP A 308 -18.66 1.80 5.02
CA ASP A 308 -18.08 2.14 6.32
C ASP A 308 -19.12 2.71 7.28
N LEU A 309 -20.11 3.46 6.78
CA LEU A 309 -21.24 3.92 7.59
C LEU A 309 -22.16 2.78 8.01
N VAL A 310 -22.36 1.78 7.14
CA VAL A 310 -23.20 0.60 7.42
C VAL A 310 -22.49 -0.38 8.37
N ALA A 311 -21.17 -0.50 8.28
CA ALA A 311 -20.33 -1.34 9.13
C ALA A 311 -19.91 -0.66 10.45
N ASP A 312 -20.41 0.56 10.71
CA ASP A 312 -19.99 1.44 11.82
C ASP A 312 -18.46 1.64 11.92
N LYS A 313 -17.75 1.47 10.80
CA LYS A 313 -16.29 1.56 10.75
C LYS A 313 -15.86 2.98 11.13
N VAL A 314 -14.78 3.06 11.90
CA VAL A 314 -14.22 4.34 12.33
C VAL A 314 -13.29 4.86 11.25
N THR A 315 -13.59 6.05 10.73
CA THR A 315 -12.86 6.70 9.63
C THR A 315 -12.42 8.11 10.03
N TYR A 316 -11.48 8.71 9.30
CA TYR A 316 -11.05 10.09 9.56
C TYR A 316 -12.21 11.10 9.52
N PRO A 317 -13.09 11.12 8.49
CA PRO A 317 -14.23 12.02 8.46
C PRO A 317 -15.17 11.86 9.66
N LYS A 318 -15.33 10.63 10.20
CA LYS A 318 -16.15 10.37 11.40
C LYS A 318 -15.52 10.96 12.66
N LEU A 319 -14.19 10.83 12.82
CA LEU A 319 -13.49 11.25 14.04
C LEU A 319 -13.18 12.76 14.10
N ILE A 320 -12.76 13.35 12.98
CA ILE A 320 -12.26 14.74 12.95
C ILE A 320 -13.06 15.65 12.02
N GLY A 321 -14.03 15.11 11.27
CA GLY A 321 -14.82 15.86 10.29
C GLY A 321 -14.16 15.93 8.91
N ILE A 322 -14.98 16.14 7.89
CA ILE A 322 -14.55 16.12 6.49
C ILE A 322 -13.52 17.21 6.16
N ASP A 323 -13.71 18.42 6.67
CA ASP A 323 -12.81 19.54 6.35
C ASP A 323 -11.43 19.34 6.97
N LYS A 324 -11.36 18.92 8.24
CA LYS A 324 -10.08 18.58 8.87
C LYS A 324 -9.39 17.38 8.23
N SER A 325 -10.16 16.42 7.71
CA SER A 325 -9.60 15.29 6.98
C SER A 325 -8.94 15.74 5.67
N ARG A 326 -9.54 16.72 4.96
CA ARG A 326 -8.94 17.33 3.76
C ARG A 326 -7.69 18.13 4.09
N ASP A 327 -7.72 18.93 5.16
CA ASP A 327 -6.54 19.67 5.63
C ASP A 327 -5.39 18.70 5.97
N PHE A 328 -5.70 17.60 6.67
CA PHE A 328 -4.72 16.58 7.01
C PHE A 328 -4.15 15.86 5.78
N ALA A 329 -4.97 15.55 4.77
CA ALA A 329 -4.50 15.00 3.51
C ALA A 329 -3.53 15.96 2.79
N GLU A 330 -3.84 17.25 2.75
CA GLU A 330 -2.97 18.26 2.14
C GLU A 330 -1.64 18.43 2.92
N GLU A 331 -1.67 18.36 4.25
CA GLU A 331 -0.47 18.35 5.09
C GLU A 331 0.41 17.12 4.82
N LEU A 332 -0.18 15.93 4.72
CA LEU A 332 0.55 14.70 4.39
C LEU A 332 1.18 14.75 2.99
N ASN A 333 0.49 15.32 2.00
CA ASN A 333 1.04 15.49 0.65
C ASN A 333 2.24 16.46 0.65
N LYS A 334 2.13 17.58 1.38
CA LYS A 334 3.24 18.54 1.53
C LYS A 334 4.44 17.91 2.24
N GLU A 335 4.21 17.18 3.32
CA GLU A 335 5.28 16.51 4.05
C GLU A 335 5.95 15.44 3.19
N ALA A 336 5.18 14.64 2.44
CA ALA A 336 5.72 13.67 1.50
C ALA A 336 6.67 14.37 0.49
N GLN A 337 6.22 15.44 -0.16
CA GLN A 337 7.05 16.16 -1.14
C GLN A 337 8.28 16.81 -0.50
N ALA A 338 8.18 17.29 0.75
CA ALA A 338 9.32 17.83 1.48
C ALA A 338 10.41 16.78 1.74
N GLN A 339 10.05 15.51 1.95
CA GLN A 339 11.02 14.41 2.10
C GLN A 339 11.81 14.10 0.82
N LEU A 340 11.34 14.57 -0.35
CA LEU A 340 12.07 14.47 -1.62
C LEU A 340 13.01 15.65 -1.87
N ALA A 341 13.10 16.61 -0.94
CA ALA A 341 14.05 17.71 -1.04
C ALA A 341 15.51 17.21 -0.97
N GLY A 342 16.34 17.68 -1.90
CA GLY A 342 17.75 17.32 -1.99
C GLY A 342 18.05 16.14 -2.93
N PHE A 343 17.02 15.44 -3.43
CA PHE A 343 17.17 14.55 -4.57
C PHE A 343 17.13 15.33 -5.89
N ASP A 344 17.60 14.69 -6.96
CA ASP A 344 17.45 15.23 -8.32
C ASP A 344 15.96 15.42 -8.67
N GLN A 345 15.60 16.61 -9.14
CA GLN A 345 14.21 16.99 -9.37
C GLN A 345 13.55 16.22 -10.52
N GLU A 346 14.31 15.93 -11.58
CA GLU A 346 13.80 15.18 -12.73
C GLU A 346 13.54 13.73 -12.32
N LYS A 347 14.46 13.13 -11.57
CA LYS A 347 14.30 11.77 -11.05
C LYS A 347 13.26 11.64 -9.95
N ALA A 348 13.00 12.71 -9.17
CA ALA A 348 11.96 12.72 -8.15
C ALA A 348 10.55 12.91 -8.72
N ALA A 349 10.43 13.42 -9.96
CA ALA A 349 9.16 13.74 -10.60
C ALA A 349 8.14 12.57 -10.60
N PRO A 350 8.51 11.30 -10.86
CA PRO A 350 7.57 10.19 -10.78
C PRO A 350 6.99 9.98 -9.37
N LEU A 351 7.80 10.11 -8.32
CA LEU A 351 7.32 9.97 -6.93
C LEU A 351 6.40 11.14 -6.53
N ILE A 352 6.72 12.35 -6.96
CA ILE A 352 5.86 13.53 -6.76
C ILE A 352 4.52 13.34 -7.48
N ALA A 353 4.56 12.88 -8.73
CA ALA A 353 3.36 12.64 -9.52
C ALA A 353 2.49 11.52 -8.93
N LEU A 354 3.09 10.44 -8.42
CA LEU A 354 2.38 9.39 -7.67
C LEU A 354 1.75 9.91 -6.38
N ALA A 355 2.46 10.75 -5.60
CA ALA A 355 1.91 11.36 -4.38
C ALA A 355 0.69 12.25 -4.70
N ASN A 356 0.80 13.09 -5.73
CA ASN A 356 -0.30 13.94 -6.19
C ASN A 356 -1.47 13.13 -6.76
N TYR A 357 -1.19 12.04 -7.50
CA TYR A 357 -2.22 11.12 -7.95
C TYR A 357 -3.00 10.53 -6.77
N ILE A 358 -2.30 10.10 -5.70
CA ILE A 358 -2.96 9.59 -4.49
C ILE A 358 -3.80 10.68 -3.82
N ALA A 359 -3.28 11.90 -3.70
CA ALA A 359 -3.95 13.02 -3.05
C ALA A 359 -5.24 13.46 -3.76
N TYR A 360 -5.23 13.44 -5.09
CA TYR A 360 -6.28 14.05 -5.91
C TYR A 360 -7.04 13.05 -6.79
N ARG A 361 -6.90 11.74 -6.53
CA ARG A 361 -7.67 10.72 -7.24
C ARG A 361 -9.17 10.90 -7.00
N GLU A 362 -9.95 10.61 -8.04
CA GLU A 362 -11.41 10.65 -7.95
C GLU A 362 -12.03 9.28 -7.67
N ASN A 363 -11.22 8.20 -7.69
CA ASN A 363 -11.63 6.80 -7.47
C ASN A 363 -10.53 5.86 -6.93
#